data_AF-A0A9X2KSI0-F1
#
_entry.id   AF-A0A9X2KSI0-F1
#
_cell.length_a   1.000
_cell.length_b   1.000
_cell.length_c   1.000
_cell.angle_alpha   90.00
_cell.angle_beta   90.00
_cell.angle_gamma   90.00
#
_symmetry.space_group_name_H-M   'P 1'
#
loop_
_entity.id
_entity.type
_entity.pdbx_description
1 polymer ?
#
loop_
_entity_poly.entity_id
_entity_poly.type
_entity_poly.pdbx_seq_one_letter_code
_entity_poly.pdbx_strand_id
1 'polypeptide(L)' 'MNPVPLPTRVFLACGVTDMRKGFDGLAVLVPQVLAQNP' A
#
# COMPACT_ATOMS: atom_id res chain seq x y z
N MET A 1 5.52 -29.54 -8.50
CA MET A 1 4.99 -28.34 -9.19
C MET A 1 5.40 -27.12 -8.38
N ASN A 2 6.17 -26.19 -8.95
CA ASN A 2 6.47 -24.91 -8.28
C ASN A 2 5.30 -23.95 -8.61
N PRO A 3 4.60 -23.34 -7.63
CA PRO A 3 3.49 -22.45 -7.92
C PRO A 3 3.96 -21.27 -8.78
N VAL A 4 3.24 -21.03 -9.88
CA VAL A 4 3.45 -19.85 -10.71
C VAL A 4 2.87 -18.65 -9.97
N PRO A 5 3.62 -17.55 -9.77
CA PRO A 5 3.09 -16.35 -9.12
C PRO A 5 1.90 -15.80 -9.90
N LEU A 6 0.81 -15.53 -9.20
CA LEU A 6 -0.34 -14.82 -9.77
C LEU A 6 0.05 -13.36 -10.08
N PRO A 7 -0.62 -12.71 -11.04
CA PRO A 7 -0.44 -11.28 -11.28
C PRO A 7 -0.74 -10.48 -10.01
N THR A 8 0.24 -9.69 -9.54
CA THR A 8 0.10 -8.86 -8.34
C THR A 8 0.12 -7.39 -8.72
N ARG A 9 -0.84 -6.62 -8.21
CA ARG A 9 -0.83 -5.16 -8.32
C ARG A 9 0.02 -4.57 -7.21
N VAL A 10 1.05 -3.79 -7.58
CA VAL A 10 1.95 -3.14 -6.64
C VAL A 10 1.66 -1.64 -6.63
N PHE A 11 1.47 -1.08 -5.44
CA PHE A 11 1.27 0.35 -5.23
C PHE A 11 2.49 0.93 -4.54
N LEU A 12 3.03 2.03 -5.07
CA LEU A 12 4.11 2.78 -4.46
C LEU A 12 3.56 4.11 -3.94
N ALA A 13 3.65 4.33 -2.63
CA ALA A 13 3.38 5.63 -2.06
C ALA A 13 4.58 6.56 -2.32
N CYS A 14 4.32 7.72 -2.94
CA CYS A 14 5.33 8.73 -3.25
C CYS A 14 4.98 10.05 -2.57
N GLY A 15 5.99 10.76 -2.05
CA GLY A 15 5.83 12.11 -1.47
C GLY A 15 6.42 12.24 -0.07
N VAL A 16 6.09 13.36 0.58
CA VAL A 16 6.51 13.63 1.97
C VAL A 16 5.68 12.76 2.91
N THR A 17 6.37 11.85 3.60
CA THR A 17 5.77 10.92 4.55
C THR A 17 6.12 11.32 5.96
N ASP A 18 5.10 11.52 6.80
CA ASP A 18 5.32 11.77 8.23
C ASP A 18 5.60 10.46 8.97
N MET A 19 6.90 10.16 9.17
CA MET A 19 7.34 8.95 9.86
C MET A 19 7.01 8.94 11.37
N ARG A 20 6.59 10.07 11.97
CA ARG A 20 6.14 10.10 13.37
C ARG A 20 4.88 9.26 13.60
N LYS A 21 4.14 8.97 12.52
CA LYS A 21 2.96 8.08 12.53
C LYS A 21 3.34 6.60 12.63
N GLY A 22 4.60 6.23 12.36
CA GLY A 22 5.04 4.84 12.26
C GLY A 22 4.39 4.08 11.09
N PHE A 23 4.81 2.83 10.89
CA PHE A 23 4.29 2.00 9.80
C PHE A 23 2.78 1.73 9.93
N ASP A 24 2.31 1.39 11.12
CA ASP A 24 0.90 1.10 11.36
C ASP A 24 0.01 2.32 11.08
N GLY A 25 0.43 3.51 11.50
CA GLY A 25 -0.29 4.75 11.24
C GLY A 25 -0.31 5.13 9.76
N LEU A 26 0.74 4.79 9.00
CA LEU A 26 0.76 4.97 7.54
C LEU A 26 -0.10 3.94 6.81
N ALA A 27 -0.15 2.69 7.29
CA ALA A 27 -0.94 1.61 6.70
C ALA A 27 -2.44 1.92 6.69
N VAL A 28 -2.95 2.61 7.71
CA VAL A 28 -4.36 3.04 7.79
C VAL A 28 -4.74 4.08 6.71
N LEU A 29 -3.78 4.82 6.17
CA LEU A 29 -4.04 5.81 5.13
C LEU A 29 -4.22 5.16 3.74
N VAL A 30 -3.62 3.99 3.52
CA VAL A 30 -3.66 3.28 2.22
C VAL A 30 -5.10 2.90 1.81
N PRO A 31 -5.94 2.27 2.68
CA PRO A 31 -7.33 1.96 2.36
C PRO A 31 -8.16 3.18 1.95
N GLN A 32 -7.91 4.34 2.55
CA GLN A 32 -8.65 5.57 2.24
C GLN A 32 -8.39 6.03 0.80
N VAL A 33 -7.14 5.90 0.33
CA VAL A 33 -6.75 6.24 -1.04
C VAL A 33 -7.28 5.19 -2.03
N LEU A 34 -7.14 3.90 -1.71
CA LEU A 34 -7.62 2.82 -2.58
C LEU A 34 -9.14 2.80 -2.70
N ALA A 35 -9.89 3.22 -1.68
CA ALA A 35 -11.35 3.32 -1.74
C ALA A 35 -11.86 4.32 -2.79
N GLN A 36 -11.03 5.32 -3.15
CA GLN A 36 -11.40 6.33 -4.15
C GLN A 36 -11.22 5.80 -5.58
N ASN A 37 -10.37 4.79 -5.79
CA ASN A 37 -10.09 4.15 -7.07
C ASN A 37 -9.68 2.68 -6.84
N PRO A 38 -10.65 1.76 -6.73
CA PRO A 38 -10.38 0.33 -6.50
C PRO A 38 -9.60 -0.32 -7.66
#